data_AF-A0A9P1MPD4-F1
#
_entry.id   AF-A0A9P1MPD4-F1
#
_cell.length_a   1.000
_cell.length_b   1.000
_cell.length_c   1.000
_cell.angle_alpha   90.00
_cell.angle_beta   90.00
_cell.angle_gamma   90.00
#
_symmetry.space_group_name_H-M   'P 1'
#
loop_
_entity.id
_entity.type
_entity.pdbx_description
1 polymer ?
#
loop_
_entity_poly.entity_id
_entity_poly.type
_entity_poly.pdbx_seq_one_letter_code
_entity_poly.pdbx_strand_id
1 'polypeptide(L)'
;MPSTQLLPSSSDSNTTEPLHVIATTSSLDNLPKSAVRRGSSGDGSGFDENHETISFQYPWSLRVCQRLLENNEAAVLNVSPPFTTSFNGVQFTWALRLSDECVVSQNSDPSVPYIFIHIYYKDGPCQDVIVEEAKAHISCSQTGEVLFSDLQLGLKEFTKGSGWPLKVEDERQSAFTCFIQQRIDCVLNVVVTIKLKTTLFEPFNYLPDVETSQRIERHCLQFIQNVQESNMIIPEADRLVSQNKFSMHRLVFLHGCDLVERECSEDRTREPCEHFLNLVRSTFARVYFNKILMKEVECLEDFVTLLEGVIEAHIPPLRRELERFICQEVLESTDSEFTKKMLLLSQKFSLDVLKMVATGALVDQIIAHSNPPAKLANITHDLKQFASEMDDQMGPEVSGDVLVGSVVEDLQSLTRRVRRVSLSHSPSVSSQGSSPVATPSDVDSLSPAVSDQRPFDQGRFKKVEIA
;
A
#
# COMPACT_ATOMS: atom_id res chain seq x y z
N MET A 1 41.09 49.08 -27.35
CA MET A 1 40.24 48.12 -28.09
C MET A 1 40.29 46.82 -27.29
N PRO A 2 39.17 46.45 -26.65
CA PRO A 2 39.08 46.14 -25.21
C PRO A 2 38.92 44.62 -24.97
N SER A 3 39.36 44.05 -23.84
CA SER A 3 38.67 44.00 -22.52
C SER A 3 37.30 43.31 -22.62
N THR A 4 36.88 42.36 -21.77
CA THR A 4 36.76 42.48 -20.29
C THR A 4 36.15 41.18 -19.69
N GLN A 5 36.63 40.78 -18.49
CA GLN A 5 35.95 40.12 -17.34
C GLN A 5 35.29 38.72 -17.53
N LEU A 6 35.54 37.64 -16.76
CA LEU A 6 35.71 37.37 -15.32
C LEU A 6 34.58 37.83 -14.38
N LEU A 7 33.85 36.80 -13.87
CA LEU A 7 33.03 36.68 -12.64
C LEU A 7 31.61 37.27 -12.65
N PRO A 8 30.67 36.79 -11.76
CA PRO A 8 30.84 35.82 -10.67
C PRO A 8 29.79 34.70 -10.57
N SER A 9 30.17 33.68 -9.80
CA SER A 9 29.29 32.87 -8.95
C SER A 9 28.55 33.76 -7.94
N SER A 10 27.22 33.73 -7.94
CA SER A 10 26.40 34.23 -6.83
C SER A 10 25.46 33.11 -6.37
N SER A 11 25.77 32.60 -5.19
CA SER A 11 24.83 32.03 -4.24
C SER A 11 23.61 32.92 -4.08
N ASP A 12 22.41 32.39 -4.34
CA ASP A 12 21.20 32.88 -3.70
C ASP A 12 20.54 31.72 -2.94
N SER A 13 20.69 31.85 -1.63
CA SER A 13 19.91 31.25 -0.58
C SER A 13 18.42 31.43 -0.84
N ASN A 14 17.70 30.34 -1.12
CA ASN A 14 16.28 30.29 -0.78
C ASN A 14 16.16 29.81 0.67
N THR A 15 16.04 30.80 1.55
CA THR A 15 15.44 30.69 2.88
C THR A 15 14.06 30.05 2.74
N THR A 16 13.98 28.75 3.04
CA THR A 16 12.74 28.10 3.43
C THR A 16 12.35 28.64 4.80
N GLU A 17 11.42 29.58 4.85
CA GLU A 17 10.73 29.87 6.09
C GLU A 17 9.93 28.63 6.54
N PRO A 18 9.87 28.36 7.84
CA PRO A 18 9.20 27.19 8.37
C PRO A 18 7.68 27.39 8.30
N LEU A 19 6.99 26.54 7.56
CA LEU A 19 5.55 26.37 7.74
C LEU A 19 5.33 25.81 9.15
N HIS A 20 4.90 26.69 10.06
CA HIS A 20 4.35 26.32 11.35
C HIS A 20 3.13 25.43 11.14
N VAL A 21 3.32 24.12 11.22
CA VAL A 21 2.22 23.17 11.43
C VAL A 21 1.89 23.21 12.92
N ILE A 22 0.81 23.92 13.26
CA ILE A 22 0.18 23.80 14.57
C ILE A 22 -0.59 22.49 14.55
N ALA A 23 0.07 21.41 14.97
CA ALA A 23 -0.59 20.17 15.36
C ALA A 23 -1.03 20.31 16.82
N THR A 24 -2.28 20.68 17.07
CA THR A 24 -2.89 20.47 18.38
C THR A 24 -3.25 18.99 18.51
N THR A 25 -2.43 18.25 19.25
CA THR A 25 -2.73 16.88 19.67
C THR A 25 -3.75 16.92 20.79
N SER A 26 -4.95 16.38 20.56
CA SER A 26 -5.85 15.94 21.63
C SER A 26 -6.01 14.42 21.56
N SER A 27 -5.42 13.76 22.55
CA SER A 27 -5.69 12.41 23.07
C SER A 27 -6.06 11.30 22.08
N LEU A 28 -5.06 10.46 21.79
CA LEU A 28 -5.23 9.07 21.40
C LEU A 28 -5.93 8.32 22.55
N ASP A 29 -7.24 8.18 22.48
CA ASP A 29 -7.99 7.14 23.18
C ASP A 29 -9.38 7.10 22.54
N ASN A 30 -9.59 6.17 21.59
CA ASN A 30 -10.86 5.51 21.24
C ASN A 30 -10.76 4.90 19.83
N LEU A 31 -10.11 3.74 19.73
CA LEU A 31 -10.38 2.77 18.67
C LEU A 31 -11.30 1.69 19.25
N PRO A 32 -12.47 1.39 18.64
CA PRO A 32 -13.31 0.31 19.10
C PRO A 32 -12.67 -1.04 18.74
N LYS A 33 -12.47 -1.88 19.75
CA LYS A 33 -12.12 -3.29 19.61
C LYS A 33 -13.24 -4.00 18.83
N SER A 34 -12.97 -4.44 17.61
CA SER A 34 -13.90 -5.29 16.86
C SER A 34 -13.90 -6.69 17.47
N ALA A 35 -15.00 -7.00 18.13
CA ALA A 35 -15.28 -8.30 18.70
C ALA A 35 -15.87 -9.24 17.64
N VAL A 36 -15.26 -10.41 17.52
CA VAL A 36 -15.81 -11.64 16.94
C VAL A 36 -17.26 -11.84 17.41
N ARG A 37 -18.23 -11.97 16.49
CA ARG A 37 -19.46 -12.72 16.77
C ARG A 37 -20.14 -13.29 15.53
N ARG A 38 -20.63 -14.52 15.74
CA ARG A 38 -21.23 -15.49 14.84
C ARG A 38 -22.55 -15.03 14.24
N GLY A 39 -22.83 -15.50 13.04
CA GLY A 39 -24.10 -15.33 12.36
C GLY A 39 -25.27 -16.05 13.02
N SER A 40 -26.47 -15.53 12.74
CA SER A 40 -27.73 -16.25 12.75
C SER A 40 -28.63 -15.66 11.67
N SER A 41 -29.28 -16.54 10.92
CA SER A 41 -30.10 -16.32 9.73
C SER A 41 -31.37 -15.51 9.98
N GLY A 42 -31.84 -14.76 8.96
CA GLY A 42 -33.19 -14.19 8.91
C GLY A 42 -33.38 -13.09 7.85
N ASP A 43 -34.02 -13.48 6.75
CA ASP A 43 -34.76 -12.73 5.70
C ASP A 43 -34.76 -11.20 5.63
N GLY A 44 -34.51 -10.69 4.40
CA GLY A 44 -35.29 -9.62 3.77
C GLY A 44 -35.01 -8.15 4.14
N SER A 45 -34.33 -7.45 3.23
CA SER A 45 -34.44 -6.02 2.83
C SER A 45 -33.15 -5.19 2.95
N GLY A 46 -32.68 -4.69 1.79
CA GLY A 46 -31.80 -3.53 1.61
C GLY A 46 -30.59 -3.40 2.53
N PHE A 47 -29.53 -4.17 2.28
CA PHE A 47 -28.22 -3.85 2.80
C PHE A 47 -27.60 -2.72 1.95
N ASP A 48 -27.79 -1.47 2.37
CA ASP A 48 -26.73 -0.48 2.21
C ASP A 48 -25.60 -0.94 3.15
N GLU A 49 -24.70 -1.78 2.64
CA GLU A 49 -23.42 -1.96 3.30
C GLU A 49 -22.72 -0.60 3.26
N ASN A 50 -22.81 0.14 4.37
CA ASN A 50 -22.01 1.33 4.64
C ASN A 50 -20.53 0.92 4.65
N HIS A 51 -19.95 0.69 3.48
CA HIS A 51 -18.51 0.53 3.35
C HIS A 51 -17.91 1.88 3.72
N GLU A 52 -17.15 1.88 4.81
CA GLU A 52 -16.44 3.06 5.25
C GLU A 52 -15.54 3.56 4.11
N THR A 53 -15.54 4.86 3.88
CA THR A 53 -14.77 5.50 2.82
C THR A 53 -13.80 6.48 3.43
N ILE A 54 -12.62 6.58 2.83
CA ILE A 54 -11.56 7.50 3.23
C ILE A 54 -11.34 8.51 2.11
N SER A 55 -11.10 9.76 2.50
CA SER A 55 -10.94 10.88 1.56
C SER A 55 -9.54 11.49 1.68
N PHE A 56 -8.91 11.68 0.53
CA PHE A 56 -7.55 12.18 0.39
C PHE A 56 -7.56 13.46 -0.42
N GLN A 57 -6.92 14.51 0.08
CA GLN A 57 -6.85 15.81 -0.59
C GLN A 57 -5.45 16.08 -1.11
N TYR A 58 -5.34 16.47 -2.38
CA TYR A 58 -4.10 16.86 -3.04
C TYR A 58 -4.22 18.28 -3.60
N PRO A 59 -3.49 19.26 -3.03
CA PRO A 59 -3.33 20.58 -3.62
C PRO A 59 -2.22 20.58 -4.69
N TRP A 60 -2.53 21.11 -5.87
CA TRP A 60 -1.63 21.26 -6.99
C TRP A 60 -1.52 22.73 -7.39
N SER A 61 -0.42 23.36 -6.96
CA SER A 61 -0.03 24.68 -7.47
C SER A 61 0.51 24.54 -8.89
N LEU A 62 -0.17 25.19 -9.83
CA LEU A 62 0.07 25.06 -11.26
C LEU A 62 0.20 26.45 -11.89
N ARG A 63 1.31 26.71 -12.58
CA ARG A 63 1.35 27.77 -13.59
C ARG A 63 0.80 27.21 -14.90
N VAL A 64 -0.30 27.78 -15.40
CA VAL A 64 -0.95 27.29 -16.62
C VAL A 64 -0.08 27.65 -17.81
N CYS A 65 0.55 26.65 -18.43
CA CYS A 65 1.39 26.84 -19.60
C CYS A 65 0.75 26.20 -20.85
N GLN A 66 1.04 26.79 -22.00
CA GLN A 66 0.84 26.17 -23.30
C GLN A 66 2.15 25.56 -23.79
N ARG A 67 2.04 24.46 -24.53
CA ARG A 67 3.16 23.83 -25.24
C ARG A 67 2.91 23.93 -26.73
N LEU A 68 3.97 24.24 -27.47
CA LEU A 68 3.96 24.15 -28.92
C LEU A 68 4.05 22.66 -29.31
N LEU A 69 3.08 22.19 -30.08
CA LEU A 69 3.04 20.85 -30.65
C LEU A 69 3.82 20.80 -31.98
N GLU A 70 4.10 19.59 -32.47
CA GLU A 70 4.87 19.37 -33.71
C GLU A 70 4.19 19.97 -34.95
N ASN A 71 2.87 20.10 -34.93
CA ASN A 71 2.07 20.74 -35.98
C ASN A 71 2.05 22.28 -35.87
N ASN A 72 2.87 22.87 -34.98
CA ASN A 72 2.95 24.30 -34.71
C ASN A 72 1.68 24.90 -34.05
N GLU A 73 0.80 24.06 -33.51
CA GLU A 73 -0.34 24.48 -32.70
C GLU A 73 0.06 24.56 -31.22
N ALA A 74 -0.48 25.55 -30.50
CA ALA A 74 -0.26 25.68 -29.06
C ALA A 74 -1.40 25.01 -28.29
N ALA A 75 -1.07 24.07 -27.40
CA ALA A 75 -2.06 23.37 -26.59
C ALA A 75 -1.75 23.49 -25.09
N VAL A 76 -2.79 23.57 -24.26
CA VAL A 76 -2.63 23.48 -22.80
C VAL A 76 -2.22 22.04 -22.47
N LEU A 77 -1.07 21.87 -21.83
CA LEU A 77 -0.61 20.57 -21.36
C LEU A 77 0.27 20.72 -20.12
N ASN A 78 -0.32 20.44 -18.96
CA ASN A 78 0.34 20.52 -17.67
C ASN A 78 0.08 19.25 -16.87
N VAL A 79 1.13 18.70 -16.24
CA VAL A 79 1.06 17.45 -15.48
C VAL A 79 1.55 17.72 -14.07
N SER A 80 0.81 17.26 -13.07
CA SER A 80 1.23 17.39 -11.69
C SER A 80 2.41 16.46 -11.37
N PRO A 81 3.25 16.79 -10.38
CA PRO A 81 4.06 15.78 -9.73
C PRO A 81 3.16 14.62 -9.26
N PRO A 82 3.64 13.36 -9.31
CA PRO A 82 2.88 12.25 -8.76
C PRO A 82 2.63 12.45 -7.27
N PHE A 83 1.48 11.98 -6.78
CA PHE A 83 1.11 12.01 -5.37
C PHE A 83 0.56 10.64 -4.97
N THR A 84 0.56 10.35 -3.67
CA THR A 84 0.21 9.00 -3.20
C THR A 84 -0.79 9.07 -2.06
N THR A 85 -1.92 8.39 -2.23
CA THR A 85 -2.86 8.11 -1.15
C THR A 85 -2.36 6.88 -0.40
N SER A 86 -2.10 7.03 0.90
CA SER A 86 -1.55 5.98 1.76
C SER A 86 -2.41 5.82 3.00
N PHE A 87 -2.78 4.58 3.31
CA PHE A 87 -3.47 4.23 4.55
C PHE A 87 -3.18 2.76 4.88
N ASN A 88 -2.99 2.44 6.17
CA ASN A 88 -2.65 1.08 6.64
C ASN A 88 -1.51 0.39 5.89
N GLY A 89 -0.49 1.16 5.49
CA GLY A 89 0.66 0.62 4.75
C GLY A 89 0.37 0.22 3.30
N VAL A 90 -0.82 0.51 2.75
CA VAL A 90 -1.17 0.32 1.33
C VAL A 90 -1.14 1.66 0.60
N GLN A 91 -0.62 1.69 -0.63
CA GLN A 91 -0.43 2.93 -1.38
C GLN A 91 -0.94 2.88 -2.82
N PHE A 92 -1.64 3.94 -3.22
CA PHE A 92 -2.00 4.20 -4.62
C PHE A 92 -1.40 5.51 -5.09
N THR A 93 -0.68 5.48 -6.21
CA THR A 93 -0.03 6.63 -6.82
C THR A 93 -0.84 7.18 -7.98
N TRP A 94 -1.01 8.48 -7.97
CA TRP A 94 -1.83 9.23 -8.89
C TRP A 94 -1.03 10.37 -9.53
N ALA A 95 -1.56 10.95 -10.59
CA ALA A 95 -1.17 12.26 -11.10
C ALA A 95 -2.36 12.99 -11.71
N LEU A 96 -2.27 14.31 -11.80
CA LEU A 96 -3.24 15.13 -12.50
C LEU A 96 -2.69 15.58 -13.85
N ARG A 97 -3.57 15.74 -14.84
CA ARG A 97 -3.23 16.33 -16.14
C ARG A 97 -4.29 17.35 -16.53
N LEU A 98 -3.89 18.61 -16.69
CA LEU A 98 -4.69 19.63 -17.34
C LEU A 98 -4.33 19.63 -18.83
N SER A 99 -5.27 19.29 -19.70
CA SER A 99 -5.00 19.21 -21.14
C SER A 99 -6.21 19.55 -22.01
N ASP A 100 -5.93 20.05 -23.22
CA ASP A 100 -6.91 20.15 -24.30
C ASP A 100 -7.33 18.76 -24.80
N GLU A 101 -8.59 18.61 -25.22
CA GLU A 101 -9.15 17.37 -25.77
C GLU A 101 -8.42 16.88 -27.03
N CYS A 102 -7.98 17.82 -27.88
CA CYS A 102 -7.26 17.53 -29.12
C CYS A 102 -5.90 16.85 -28.91
N VAL A 103 -5.31 16.96 -27.71
CA VAL A 103 -4.07 16.26 -27.34
C VAL A 103 -4.33 14.80 -26.98
N VAL A 104 -5.59 14.45 -26.69
CA VAL A 104 -5.99 13.12 -26.18
C VAL A 104 -6.69 12.30 -27.27
N SER A 105 -7.43 12.95 -28.17
CA SER A 105 -8.26 12.31 -29.19
C SER A 105 -7.77 12.65 -30.60
N GLN A 106 -7.16 11.69 -31.29
CA GLN A 106 -6.74 11.87 -32.70
C GLN A 106 -7.92 11.99 -33.68
N ASN A 107 -9.17 11.83 -33.20
CA ASN A 107 -10.39 11.72 -34.03
C ASN A 107 -11.52 12.71 -33.64
N SER A 108 -11.25 13.77 -32.88
CA SER A 108 -12.29 14.75 -32.49
C SER A 108 -12.46 15.86 -33.54
N ASP A 109 -13.70 16.22 -33.85
CA ASP A 109 -14.06 17.37 -34.70
C ASP A 109 -13.40 18.67 -34.20
N PRO A 110 -12.86 19.54 -35.07
CA PRO A 110 -12.02 20.68 -34.70
C PRO A 110 -12.78 21.89 -34.10
N SER A 111 -14.08 21.78 -33.82
CA SER A 111 -14.85 22.90 -33.28
C SER A 111 -14.79 22.93 -31.75
N VAL A 112 -13.86 23.76 -31.25
CA VAL A 112 -13.63 24.17 -29.85
C VAL A 112 -12.90 23.11 -28.99
N PRO A 113 -11.59 23.28 -28.74
CA PRO A 113 -10.85 22.35 -27.88
C PRO A 113 -11.32 22.53 -26.43
N TYR A 114 -12.04 21.55 -25.90
CA TYR A 114 -12.39 21.53 -24.49
C TYR A 114 -11.17 21.21 -23.62
N ILE A 115 -11.06 21.91 -22.49
CA ILE A 115 -9.99 21.66 -21.51
C ILE A 115 -10.54 20.76 -20.40
N PHE A 116 -9.75 19.77 -19.99
CA PHE A 116 -10.11 18.85 -18.91
C PHE A 116 -8.99 18.71 -17.90
N ILE A 117 -9.36 18.52 -16.63
CA ILE A 117 -8.48 18.00 -15.59
C ILE A 117 -8.72 16.49 -15.51
N HIS A 118 -7.70 15.70 -15.79
CA HIS A 118 -7.73 14.26 -15.68
C HIS A 118 -7.06 13.81 -14.39
N ILE A 119 -7.61 12.79 -13.76
CA ILE A 119 -6.91 12.01 -12.73
C ILE A 119 -6.34 10.77 -13.43
N TYR A 120 -5.10 10.43 -13.14
CA TYR A 120 -4.41 9.25 -13.67
C TYR A 120 -4.04 8.30 -12.54
N TYR A 121 -4.41 7.02 -12.66
CA TYR A 121 -3.92 5.96 -11.79
C TYR A 121 -2.57 5.49 -12.33
N LYS A 122 -1.47 5.87 -11.68
CA LYS A 122 -0.12 5.59 -12.18
C LYS A 122 0.37 4.22 -11.74
N ASP A 123 0.23 3.92 -10.45
CA ASP A 123 0.76 2.71 -9.86
C ASP A 123 0.10 2.40 -8.51
N GLY A 124 0.13 1.15 -8.09
CA GLY A 124 -0.50 0.65 -6.86
C GLY A 124 -0.55 -0.88 -6.83
N PRO A 125 -1.17 -1.48 -5.81
CA PRO A 125 -1.09 -2.93 -5.55
C PRO A 125 -1.89 -3.78 -6.53
N CYS A 126 -2.91 -3.21 -7.19
CA CYS A 126 -3.77 -3.92 -8.12
C CYS A 126 -3.78 -3.25 -9.51
N GLN A 127 -4.15 -4.03 -10.52
CA GLN A 127 -4.28 -3.54 -11.89
C GLN A 127 -5.45 -2.57 -12.01
N ASP A 128 -6.58 -2.88 -11.39
CA ASP A 128 -7.80 -2.07 -11.46
C ASP A 128 -8.21 -1.60 -10.07
N VAL A 129 -8.64 -0.35 -9.96
CA VAL A 129 -9.09 0.27 -8.70
C VAL A 129 -10.37 1.06 -8.93
N ILE A 130 -11.33 0.93 -8.02
CA ILE A 130 -12.58 1.69 -8.07
C ILE A 130 -12.43 2.94 -7.19
N VAL A 131 -12.62 4.11 -7.80
CA VAL A 131 -12.73 5.39 -7.12
C VAL A 131 -14.21 5.69 -6.92
N GLU A 132 -14.63 5.87 -5.66
CA GLU A 132 -16.04 6.15 -5.31
C GLU A 132 -16.48 7.53 -5.80
N GLU A 133 -15.60 8.50 -5.59
CA GLU A 133 -15.84 9.88 -5.99
C GLU A 133 -14.50 10.62 -6.10
N ALA A 134 -14.37 11.52 -7.05
CA ALA A 134 -13.34 12.55 -7.04
C ALA A 134 -13.95 13.91 -7.33
N LYS A 135 -13.56 14.91 -6.54
CA LYS A 135 -14.01 16.30 -6.69
C LYS A 135 -12.81 17.21 -6.82
N ALA A 136 -12.92 18.26 -7.62
CA ALA A 136 -11.91 19.31 -7.67
C ALA A 136 -12.53 20.70 -7.65
N HIS A 137 -11.76 21.63 -7.11
CA HIS A 137 -12.01 23.06 -7.22
C HIS A 137 -10.68 23.78 -7.48
N ILE A 138 -10.77 24.95 -8.09
CA ILE A 138 -9.64 25.83 -8.38
C ILE A 138 -9.76 27.03 -7.47
N SER A 139 -8.72 27.30 -6.71
CA SER A 139 -8.61 28.49 -5.86
C SER A 139 -7.48 29.42 -6.34
N CYS A 140 -7.62 30.69 -5.99
CA CYS A 140 -6.57 31.68 -6.17
C CYS A 140 -5.42 31.37 -5.21
N SER A 141 -4.19 31.30 -5.74
CA SER A 141 -3.00 31.02 -4.94
C SER A 141 -2.68 32.10 -3.90
N GLN A 142 -3.14 33.34 -4.11
CA GLN A 142 -2.86 34.49 -3.25
C GLN A 142 -3.96 34.74 -2.21
N THR A 143 -5.23 34.59 -2.60
CA THR A 143 -6.39 34.94 -1.74
C THR A 143 -7.08 33.72 -1.15
N GLY A 144 -6.82 32.52 -1.67
CA GLY A 144 -7.54 31.29 -1.29
C GLY A 144 -9.00 31.24 -1.77
N GLU A 145 -9.49 32.28 -2.45
CA GLU A 145 -10.84 32.34 -2.98
C GLU A 145 -11.06 31.26 -4.05
N VAL A 146 -12.20 30.57 -3.99
CA VAL A 146 -12.59 29.58 -4.99
C VAL A 146 -12.96 30.31 -6.28
N LEU A 147 -12.17 30.09 -7.33
CA LEU A 147 -12.34 30.68 -8.65
C LEU A 147 -13.22 29.83 -9.57
N PHE A 148 -13.18 28.51 -9.38
CA PHE A 148 -13.98 27.55 -10.14
C PHE A 148 -14.24 26.30 -9.28
N SER A 149 -15.43 25.74 -9.36
CA SER A 149 -15.88 24.57 -8.58
C SER A 149 -16.60 23.55 -9.45
N ASP A 150 -17.11 22.48 -8.81
CA ASP A 150 -18.05 21.52 -9.42
C ASP A 150 -17.43 20.62 -10.50
N LEU A 151 -16.10 20.49 -10.50
CA LEU A 151 -15.43 19.44 -11.26
C LEU A 151 -15.58 18.13 -10.49
N GLN A 152 -16.21 17.13 -11.08
CA GLN A 152 -16.49 15.87 -10.40
C GLN A 152 -16.37 14.64 -11.30
N LEU A 153 -16.08 13.53 -10.65
CA LEU A 153 -16.10 12.19 -11.22
C LEU A 153 -16.78 11.31 -10.17
N GLY A 154 -17.90 10.69 -10.55
CA GLY A 154 -18.57 9.71 -9.69
C GLY A 154 -17.83 8.37 -9.68
N LEU A 155 -18.54 7.31 -9.28
CA LEU A 155 -18.01 5.95 -9.23
C LEU A 155 -17.35 5.57 -10.56
N LYS A 156 -16.06 5.25 -10.53
CA LYS A 156 -15.31 4.90 -11.73
C LYS A 156 -14.18 3.92 -11.47
N GLU A 157 -14.05 2.94 -12.36
CA GLU A 157 -12.92 2.01 -12.38
C GLU A 157 -11.75 2.60 -13.18
N PHE A 158 -10.57 2.55 -12.60
CA PHE A 158 -9.30 2.95 -13.18
C PHE A 158 -8.41 1.72 -13.36
N THR A 159 -8.01 1.45 -14.59
CA THR A 159 -6.90 0.53 -14.88
C THR A 159 -5.57 1.26 -14.71
N LYS A 160 -4.55 0.58 -14.18
CA LYS A 160 -3.21 1.14 -14.00
C LYS A 160 -2.65 1.67 -15.32
N GLY A 161 -2.18 2.92 -15.32
CA GLY A 161 -1.73 3.66 -16.50
C GLY A 161 -2.84 4.45 -17.21
N SER A 162 -4.11 4.28 -16.82
CA SER A 162 -5.25 5.01 -17.41
C SER A 162 -5.63 6.25 -16.58
N GLY A 163 -6.48 7.10 -17.17
CA GLY A 163 -6.99 8.29 -16.50
C GLY A 163 -8.34 8.73 -17.02
N TRP A 164 -9.10 9.40 -16.14
CA TRP A 164 -10.46 9.86 -16.41
C TRP A 164 -10.58 11.37 -16.21
N PRO A 165 -11.30 12.09 -17.09
CA PRO A 165 -11.55 13.52 -16.92
C PRO A 165 -12.55 13.76 -15.79
N LEU A 166 -12.25 14.75 -14.95
CA LEU A 166 -13.24 15.39 -14.09
C LEU A 166 -14.17 16.20 -14.97
N LYS A 167 -15.46 15.90 -14.90
CA LYS A 167 -16.49 16.55 -15.70
C LYS A 167 -17.11 17.69 -14.91
N VAL A 168 -17.48 18.73 -15.64
CA VAL A 168 -18.48 19.70 -15.19
C VAL A 168 -19.79 19.41 -15.93
N GLU A 169 -20.88 20.05 -15.52
CA GLU A 169 -22.12 20.04 -16.31
C GLU A 169 -21.84 20.56 -17.74
N ASP A 170 -22.44 19.94 -18.76
CA ASP A 170 -22.11 20.20 -20.17
C ASP A 170 -22.19 21.70 -20.53
N GLU A 171 -23.15 22.42 -19.95
CA GLU A 171 -23.36 23.86 -20.12
C GLU A 171 -22.19 24.71 -19.57
N ARG A 172 -21.45 24.18 -18.60
CA ARG A 172 -20.32 24.84 -17.92
C ARG A 172 -18.96 24.45 -18.48
N GLN A 173 -18.88 23.45 -19.35
CA GLN A 173 -17.63 22.99 -19.95
C GLN A 173 -16.95 24.08 -20.80
N SER A 174 -17.75 24.82 -21.57
CA SER A 174 -17.28 26.00 -22.32
C SER A 174 -16.78 27.10 -21.39
N ALA A 175 -17.48 27.35 -20.28
CA ALA A 175 -17.07 28.34 -19.28
C ALA A 175 -15.76 27.96 -18.59
N PHE A 176 -15.57 26.68 -18.26
CA PHE A 176 -14.32 26.15 -17.71
C PHE A 176 -13.16 26.33 -18.69
N THR A 177 -13.40 25.99 -19.96
CA THR A 177 -12.40 26.12 -21.03
C THR A 177 -11.97 27.58 -21.20
N CYS A 178 -12.94 28.51 -21.34
CA CYS A 178 -12.67 29.94 -21.41
C CYS A 178 -11.93 30.45 -20.16
N PHE A 179 -12.31 29.98 -18.96
CA PHE A 179 -11.65 30.36 -17.71
C PHE A 179 -10.16 29.98 -17.71
N ILE A 180 -9.81 28.75 -18.11
CA ILE A 180 -8.40 28.33 -18.17
C ILE A 180 -7.63 29.10 -19.24
N GLN A 181 -8.21 29.30 -20.42
CA GLN A 181 -7.58 30.04 -21.51
C GLN A 181 -7.28 31.50 -21.13
N GLN A 182 -8.16 32.15 -20.37
CA GLN A 182 -7.94 33.51 -19.84
C GLN A 182 -6.87 33.56 -18.74
N ARG A 183 -6.47 32.41 -18.19
CA ARG A 183 -5.53 32.27 -17.08
C ARG A 183 -4.21 31.60 -17.51
N ILE A 184 -3.92 31.58 -18.80
CA ILE A 184 -2.57 31.23 -19.28
C ILE A 184 -1.55 32.15 -18.60
N ASP A 185 -0.38 31.59 -18.28
CA ASP A 185 0.70 32.21 -17.51
C ASP A 185 0.38 32.58 -16.06
N CYS A 186 -0.86 32.39 -15.60
CA CYS A 186 -1.25 32.60 -14.20
C CYS A 186 -0.96 31.36 -13.34
N VAL A 187 -0.76 31.59 -12.03
CA VAL A 187 -0.62 30.52 -11.04
C VAL A 187 -1.97 30.25 -10.38
N LEU A 188 -2.50 29.05 -10.61
CA LEU A 188 -3.72 28.52 -10.01
C LEU A 188 -3.39 27.47 -8.96
N ASN A 189 -4.30 27.26 -8.01
CA ASN A 189 -4.22 26.14 -7.08
C ASN A 189 -5.40 25.20 -7.32
N VAL A 190 -5.13 24.03 -7.89
CA VAL A 190 -6.14 22.98 -8.12
C VAL A 190 -6.14 22.06 -6.91
N VAL A 191 -7.25 21.95 -6.21
CA VAL A 191 -7.38 21.05 -5.05
C VAL A 191 -8.31 19.91 -5.42
N VAL A 192 -7.77 18.69 -5.42
CA VAL A 192 -8.52 17.46 -5.74
C VAL A 192 -8.72 16.64 -4.48
N THR A 193 -9.96 16.21 -4.23
CA THR A 193 -10.31 15.26 -3.19
C THR A 193 -10.70 13.93 -3.83
N ILE A 194 -10.02 12.84 -3.49
CA ILE A 194 -10.27 11.48 -3.96
C ILE A 194 -10.85 10.66 -2.81
N LYS A 195 -11.99 10.03 -3.04
CA LYS A 195 -12.70 9.17 -2.09
C LYS A 195 -12.58 7.71 -2.51
N LEU A 196 -12.09 6.87 -1.61
CA LEU A 196 -11.81 5.44 -1.82
C LEU A 196 -12.45 4.62 -0.70
N LYS A 197 -12.83 3.37 -0.98
CA LYS A 197 -13.25 2.44 0.08
C LYS A 197 -12.07 2.12 1.00
N THR A 198 -12.31 2.02 2.31
CA THR A 198 -11.26 1.64 3.28
C THR A 198 -10.74 0.24 3.05
N THR A 199 -11.55 -0.68 2.52
CA THR A 199 -11.16 -2.06 2.18
C THR A 199 -10.07 -2.13 1.11
N LEU A 200 -9.90 -1.10 0.28
CA LEU A 200 -8.77 -0.97 -0.65
C LEU A 200 -7.43 -0.77 0.08
N PHE A 201 -7.43 -0.54 1.38
CA PHE A 201 -6.22 -0.33 2.17
C PHE A 201 -5.99 -1.48 3.15
N GLU A 202 -6.63 -2.62 2.94
CA GLU A 202 -6.35 -3.85 3.68
C GLU A 202 -5.29 -4.66 2.92
N PRO A 203 -4.05 -4.82 3.44
CA PRO A 203 -2.97 -5.45 2.71
C PRO A 203 -3.28 -6.89 2.26
N PHE A 204 -4.07 -7.60 3.05
CA PHE A 204 -4.40 -9.00 2.83
C PHE A 204 -5.32 -9.24 1.62
N ASN A 205 -5.98 -8.20 1.12
CA ASN A 205 -6.79 -8.26 -0.12
C ASN A 205 -5.92 -8.42 -1.37
N TYR A 206 -4.60 -8.24 -1.25
CA TYR A 206 -3.62 -8.42 -2.33
C TYR A 206 -2.89 -9.76 -2.29
N LEU A 207 -3.25 -10.62 -1.35
CA LEU A 207 -2.79 -12.01 -1.26
C LEU A 207 -3.95 -12.95 -1.59
N PRO A 208 -3.69 -14.14 -2.16
CA PRO A 208 -4.75 -15.07 -2.55
C PRO A 208 -5.65 -15.38 -1.39
N ASP A 209 -6.96 -15.34 -1.65
CA ASP A 209 -7.95 -15.57 -0.61
C ASP A 209 -7.77 -16.95 0.03
N VAL A 210 -7.98 -16.98 1.34
CA VAL A 210 -7.99 -18.19 2.14
C VAL A 210 -9.40 -18.36 2.74
N GLU A 211 -10.42 -18.04 1.95
CA GLU A 211 -11.81 -18.29 2.30
C GLU A 211 -11.94 -19.73 2.82
N THR A 212 -12.23 -19.87 4.11
CA THR A 212 -12.16 -21.15 4.80
C THR A 212 -13.38 -21.99 4.44
N SER A 213 -13.30 -22.69 3.32
CA SER A 213 -14.18 -23.83 3.09
C SER A 213 -13.86 -24.88 4.14
N GLN A 214 -14.71 -24.97 5.17
CA GLN A 214 -14.57 -25.96 6.25
C GLN A 214 -14.47 -27.40 5.71
N ARG A 215 -15.02 -27.65 4.51
CA ARG A 215 -14.88 -28.92 3.80
C ARG A 215 -13.44 -29.11 3.34
N ILE A 216 -12.89 -28.19 2.56
CA ILE A 216 -11.52 -28.27 2.04
C ILE A 216 -10.53 -28.38 3.20
N GLU A 217 -10.66 -27.50 4.21
CA GLU A 217 -9.78 -27.50 5.39
C GLU A 217 -9.77 -28.85 6.11
N ARG A 218 -10.93 -29.51 6.26
CA ARG A 218 -11.02 -30.84 6.87
C ARG A 218 -10.24 -31.88 6.09
N HIS A 219 -10.37 -31.89 4.75
CA HIS A 219 -9.61 -32.81 3.90
C HIS A 219 -8.10 -32.50 3.94
N CYS A 220 -7.70 -31.23 3.98
CA CYS A 220 -6.29 -30.84 4.17
C CYS A 220 -5.71 -31.40 5.47
N LEU A 221 -6.44 -31.25 6.59
CA LEU A 221 -6.03 -31.75 7.90
C LEU A 221 -5.94 -33.27 7.93
N GLN A 222 -6.92 -33.96 7.35
CA GLN A 222 -6.93 -35.42 7.26
C GLN A 222 -5.75 -35.95 6.44
N PHE A 223 -5.44 -35.32 5.30
CA PHE A 223 -4.26 -35.66 4.50
C PHE A 223 -2.98 -35.54 5.34
N ILE A 224 -2.78 -34.40 6.01
CA ILE A 224 -1.58 -34.15 6.82
C ILE A 224 -1.45 -35.18 7.95
N GLN A 225 -2.54 -35.52 8.61
CA GLN A 225 -2.55 -36.54 9.65
C GLN A 225 -2.15 -37.92 9.08
N ASN A 226 -2.70 -38.31 7.94
CA ASN A 226 -2.36 -39.58 7.30
C ASN A 226 -0.88 -39.67 6.89
N VAL A 227 -0.27 -38.56 6.44
CA VAL A 227 1.17 -38.50 6.18
C VAL A 227 1.98 -38.72 7.46
N GLN A 228 1.62 -38.00 8.54
CA GLN A 228 2.35 -38.07 9.81
C GLN A 228 2.27 -39.45 10.46
N GLU A 229 1.12 -40.11 10.35
CA GLU A 229 0.90 -41.46 10.87
C GLU A 229 1.47 -42.56 9.95
N SER A 230 2.15 -42.20 8.86
CA SER A 230 2.65 -43.14 7.83
C SER A 230 1.55 -44.03 7.22
N ASN A 231 0.30 -43.57 7.27
CA ASN A 231 -0.88 -44.26 6.75
C ASN A 231 -1.08 -44.00 5.24
N MET A 232 -0.18 -43.24 4.62
CA MET A 232 -0.28 -42.88 3.21
C MET A 232 1.10 -42.87 2.55
N ILE A 233 1.18 -43.52 1.39
CA ILE A 233 2.39 -43.60 0.59
C ILE A 233 2.42 -42.41 -0.36
N ILE A 234 3.44 -41.56 -0.22
CA ILE A 234 3.70 -40.47 -1.15
C ILE A 234 4.48 -41.04 -2.36
N PRO A 235 3.93 -40.97 -3.58
CA PRO A 235 4.63 -41.47 -4.76
C PRO A 235 5.99 -40.78 -4.93
N GLU A 236 7.02 -41.52 -5.32
CA GLU A 236 8.38 -41.02 -5.59
C GLU A 236 9.18 -40.50 -4.38
N ALA A 237 8.63 -40.57 -3.16
CA ALA A 237 9.31 -40.16 -1.93
C ALA A 237 10.68 -40.84 -1.75
N ASP A 238 10.76 -42.14 -2.04
CA ASP A 238 11.99 -42.94 -1.88
C ASP A 238 13.14 -42.49 -2.80
N ARG A 239 12.84 -41.80 -3.90
CA ARG A 239 13.83 -41.29 -4.87
C ARG A 239 14.43 -39.95 -4.46
N LEU A 240 13.74 -39.22 -3.59
CA LEU A 240 14.05 -37.85 -3.19
C LEU A 240 14.71 -37.76 -1.81
N VAL A 241 14.86 -38.90 -1.12
CA VAL A 241 15.52 -39.00 0.21
C VAL A 241 16.97 -38.48 0.20
N SER A 242 17.61 -38.40 -0.98
CA SER A 242 18.96 -37.85 -1.16
C SER A 242 19.00 -36.39 -1.66
N GLN A 243 17.86 -35.74 -1.87
CA GLN A 243 17.76 -34.33 -2.27
C GLN A 243 17.42 -33.42 -1.08
N ASN A 244 17.58 -32.11 -1.28
CA ASN A 244 17.22 -31.04 -0.34
C ASN A 244 15.83 -31.29 0.31
N LYS A 245 15.69 -31.06 1.63
CA LYS A 245 14.44 -31.30 2.39
C LYS A 245 13.22 -30.64 1.77
N PHE A 246 13.40 -29.49 1.11
CA PHE A 246 12.32 -28.76 0.45
C PHE A 246 11.77 -29.45 -0.80
N SER A 247 12.55 -30.31 -1.45
CA SER A 247 12.05 -31.18 -2.53
C SER A 247 11.01 -32.18 -2.02
N MET A 248 11.20 -32.69 -0.80
CA MET A 248 10.19 -33.55 -0.16
C MET A 248 8.94 -32.75 0.23
N HIS A 249 9.10 -31.55 0.79
CA HIS A 249 7.95 -30.68 1.06
C HIS A 249 7.15 -30.37 -0.20
N ARG A 250 7.82 -30.07 -1.31
CA ARG A 250 7.17 -29.85 -2.62
C ARG A 250 6.37 -31.07 -3.06
N LEU A 251 6.96 -32.25 -2.98
CA LEU A 251 6.31 -33.49 -3.41
C LEU A 251 5.05 -33.77 -2.58
N VAL A 252 5.17 -33.72 -1.25
CA VAL A 252 4.03 -33.90 -0.33
C VAL A 252 2.96 -32.83 -0.58
N PHE A 253 3.38 -31.59 -0.82
CA PHE A 253 2.48 -30.47 -1.05
C PHE A 253 1.65 -30.65 -2.32
N LEU A 254 2.29 -30.96 -3.44
CA LEU A 254 1.62 -31.17 -4.73
C LEU A 254 0.68 -32.37 -4.66
N HIS A 255 1.16 -33.48 -4.10
CA HIS A 255 0.33 -34.68 -3.93
C HIS A 255 -0.90 -34.42 -3.05
N GLY A 256 -0.74 -33.63 -1.98
CA GLY A 256 -1.83 -33.23 -1.09
C GLY A 256 -2.86 -32.36 -1.78
N CYS A 257 -2.42 -31.36 -2.55
CA CYS A 257 -3.34 -30.54 -3.35
C CYS A 257 -4.16 -31.41 -4.31
N ASP A 258 -3.52 -32.31 -5.06
CA ASP A 258 -4.20 -33.17 -6.04
C ASP A 258 -5.22 -34.13 -5.38
N LEU A 259 -4.90 -34.65 -4.19
CA LEU A 259 -5.82 -35.53 -3.48
C LEU A 259 -7.02 -34.76 -2.92
N VAL A 260 -6.75 -33.63 -2.24
CA VAL A 260 -7.81 -32.80 -1.64
C VAL A 260 -8.75 -32.26 -2.73
N GLU A 261 -8.20 -31.84 -3.86
CA GLU A 261 -8.97 -31.42 -5.03
C GLU A 261 -9.93 -32.54 -5.48
N ARG A 262 -9.42 -33.76 -5.66
CA ARG A 262 -10.21 -34.93 -6.09
C ARG A 262 -11.31 -35.30 -5.10
N GLU A 263 -11.04 -35.18 -3.80
CA GLU A 263 -12.01 -35.51 -2.74
C GLU A 263 -13.07 -34.41 -2.55
N CYS A 264 -12.70 -33.16 -2.78
CA CYS A 264 -13.59 -32.01 -2.64
C CYS A 264 -14.41 -31.73 -3.91
N SER A 265 -14.00 -32.23 -5.08
CA SER A 265 -14.74 -32.07 -6.33
C SER A 265 -16.07 -32.84 -6.28
N GLU A 266 -17.18 -32.11 -6.41
CA GLU A 266 -18.55 -32.67 -6.37
C GLU A 266 -18.88 -33.50 -7.61
N ASP A 267 -18.26 -33.18 -8.75
CA ASP A 267 -18.50 -33.84 -10.03
C ASP A 267 -17.17 -34.31 -10.62
N ARG A 268 -16.89 -35.62 -10.50
CA ARG A 268 -15.62 -36.24 -10.96
C ARG A 268 -15.42 -36.19 -12.48
N THR A 269 -16.41 -35.68 -13.22
CA THR A 269 -16.45 -35.68 -14.69
C THR A 269 -16.16 -34.32 -15.30
N ARG A 270 -16.18 -33.24 -14.51
CA ARG A 270 -15.98 -31.86 -14.98
C ARG A 270 -14.63 -31.34 -14.52
N GLU A 271 -13.88 -30.70 -15.41
CA GLU A 271 -12.65 -30.00 -15.05
C GLU A 271 -12.96 -28.93 -13.98
N PRO A 272 -12.23 -28.91 -12.85
CA PRO A 272 -12.44 -27.91 -11.82
C PRO A 272 -12.17 -26.50 -12.35
N CYS A 273 -12.95 -25.52 -11.92
CA CYS A 273 -12.67 -24.13 -12.27
C CYS A 273 -11.38 -23.65 -11.59
N GLU A 274 -10.65 -22.75 -12.26
CA GLU A 274 -9.38 -22.21 -11.76
C GLU A 274 -9.50 -21.60 -10.36
N HIS A 275 -10.64 -20.94 -10.08
CA HIS A 275 -10.94 -20.37 -8.77
C HIS A 275 -10.95 -21.44 -7.66
N PHE A 276 -11.60 -22.59 -7.90
CA PHE A 276 -11.63 -23.69 -6.93
C PHE A 276 -10.23 -24.28 -6.70
N LEU A 277 -9.44 -24.46 -7.76
CA LEU A 277 -8.05 -24.93 -7.64
C LEU A 277 -7.19 -23.99 -6.79
N ASN A 278 -7.34 -22.69 -7.02
CA ASN A 278 -6.62 -21.67 -6.24
C ASN A 278 -7.06 -21.66 -4.78
N LEU A 279 -8.35 -21.89 -4.51
CA LEU A 279 -8.88 -22.02 -3.14
C LEU A 279 -8.31 -23.25 -2.42
N VAL A 280 -8.28 -24.41 -3.08
CA VAL A 280 -7.68 -25.65 -2.52
C VAL A 280 -6.20 -25.42 -2.21
N ARG A 281 -5.43 -24.89 -3.18
CA ARG A 281 -3.99 -24.65 -3.01
C ARG A 281 -3.69 -23.65 -1.89
N SER A 282 -4.46 -22.57 -1.79
CA SER A 282 -4.27 -21.54 -0.76
C SER A 282 -4.67 -22.06 0.62
N THR A 283 -5.77 -22.81 0.72
CA THR A 283 -6.18 -23.48 1.97
C THR A 283 -5.16 -24.53 2.39
N PHE A 284 -4.69 -25.36 1.47
CA PHE A 284 -3.69 -26.38 1.76
C PHE A 284 -2.35 -25.75 2.16
N ALA A 285 -1.92 -24.66 1.51
CA ALA A 285 -0.76 -23.86 1.92
C ALA A 285 -0.87 -23.39 3.37
N ARG A 286 -2.00 -22.78 3.75
CA ARG A 286 -2.26 -22.33 5.11
C ARG A 286 -2.14 -23.46 6.13
N VAL A 287 -2.82 -24.58 5.89
CA VAL A 287 -2.82 -25.71 6.83
C VAL A 287 -1.44 -26.36 6.91
N TYR A 288 -0.79 -26.60 5.76
CA TYR A 288 0.53 -27.20 5.68
C TYR A 288 1.59 -26.34 6.36
N PHE A 289 1.59 -25.04 6.09
CA PHE A 289 2.46 -24.07 6.75
C PHE A 289 2.31 -24.12 8.28
N ASN A 290 1.07 -24.00 8.79
CA ASN A 290 0.81 -23.96 10.23
C ASN A 290 1.08 -25.29 10.95
N LYS A 291 0.82 -26.44 10.30
CA LYS A 291 0.90 -27.76 10.95
C LYS A 291 2.23 -28.48 10.75
N ILE A 292 2.96 -28.14 9.69
CA ILE A 292 4.23 -28.77 9.33
C ILE A 292 5.37 -27.77 9.45
N LEU A 293 5.40 -26.76 8.59
CA LEU A 293 6.60 -25.90 8.42
C LEU A 293 6.88 -25.03 9.64
N MET A 294 5.85 -24.43 10.24
CA MET A 294 6.01 -23.54 11.41
C MET A 294 6.46 -24.24 12.68
N LYS A 295 6.50 -25.58 12.72
CA LYS A 295 7.06 -26.31 13.85
C LYS A 295 8.59 -26.30 13.86
N GLU A 296 9.21 -26.02 12.71
CA GLU A 296 10.66 -25.97 12.55
C GLU A 296 11.24 -24.56 12.70
N VAL A 297 10.39 -23.55 12.96
CA VAL A 297 10.79 -22.13 13.01
C VAL A 297 10.79 -21.66 14.47
N GLU A 298 11.98 -21.46 15.03
CA GLU A 298 12.15 -20.92 16.39
C GLU A 298 12.58 -19.46 16.37
N CYS A 299 13.41 -19.07 15.40
CA CYS A 299 13.90 -17.70 15.23
C CYS A 299 13.73 -17.16 13.80
N LEU A 300 14.22 -15.94 13.55
CA LEU A 300 14.07 -15.29 12.25
C LEU A 300 14.93 -15.99 11.19
N GLU A 301 16.10 -16.47 11.56
CA GLU A 301 17.05 -17.16 10.68
C GLU A 301 16.44 -18.47 10.16
N ASP A 302 15.71 -19.20 11.02
CA ASP A 302 14.95 -20.39 10.61
C ASP A 302 13.85 -20.02 9.60
N PHE A 303 13.15 -18.89 9.83
CA PHE A 303 12.14 -18.41 8.91
C PHE A 303 12.72 -18.03 7.55
N VAL A 304 13.88 -17.37 7.51
CA VAL A 304 14.53 -17.03 6.23
C VAL A 304 15.00 -18.30 5.52
N THR A 305 15.57 -19.26 6.24
CA THR A 305 15.94 -20.58 5.67
C THR A 305 14.73 -21.30 5.09
N LEU A 306 13.59 -21.24 5.78
CA LEU A 306 12.31 -21.77 5.30
C LEU A 306 11.85 -21.06 4.01
N LEU A 307 11.92 -19.73 3.98
CA LEU A 307 11.55 -18.92 2.82
C LEU A 307 12.42 -19.22 1.60
N GLU A 308 13.74 -19.26 1.77
CA GLU A 308 14.72 -19.62 0.74
C GLU A 308 14.39 -21.00 0.16
N GLY A 309 14.24 -22.00 1.03
CA GLY A 309 13.92 -23.35 0.62
C GLY A 309 12.60 -23.50 -0.14
N VAL A 310 11.55 -22.77 0.27
CA VAL A 310 10.25 -22.76 -0.43
C VAL A 310 10.35 -22.09 -1.81
N ILE A 311 11.17 -21.03 -1.93
CA ILE A 311 11.41 -20.34 -3.19
C ILE A 311 12.21 -21.23 -4.16
N GLU A 312 13.29 -21.85 -3.68
CA GLU A 312 14.12 -22.79 -4.45
C GLU A 312 13.33 -24.02 -4.91
N ALA A 313 12.46 -24.55 -4.05
CA ALA A 313 11.59 -25.67 -4.40
C ALA A 313 10.41 -25.24 -5.29
N HIS A 314 10.27 -23.96 -5.62
CA HIS A 314 9.21 -23.43 -6.46
C HIS A 314 7.81 -23.87 -6.00
N ILE A 315 7.44 -23.50 -4.76
CA ILE A 315 6.09 -23.75 -4.21
C ILE A 315 5.35 -22.41 -3.99
N PRO A 316 4.81 -21.76 -5.04
CA PRO A 316 4.23 -20.42 -4.93
C PRO A 316 3.12 -20.24 -3.88
N PRO A 317 2.18 -21.20 -3.69
CA PRO A 317 1.16 -21.06 -2.64
C PRO A 317 1.77 -20.93 -1.24
N LEU A 318 2.82 -21.69 -0.93
CA LEU A 318 3.51 -21.60 0.36
C LEU A 318 4.30 -20.30 0.50
N ARG A 319 4.95 -19.82 -0.57
CA ARG A 319 5.61 -18.51 -0.57
C ARG A 319 4.63 -17.38 -0.20
N ARG A 320 3.43 -17.41 -0.78
CA ARG A 320 2.39 -16.39 -0.48
C ARG A 320 1.84 -16.51 0.94
N GLU A 321 1.77 -17.73 1.48
CA GLU A 321 1.38 -17.94 2.87
C GLU A 321 2.46 -17.47 3.86
N LEU A 322 3.74 -17.71 3.56
CA LEU A 322 4.88 -17.15 4.31
C LEU A 322 4.84 -15.63 4.31
N GLU A 323 4.60 -15.02 3.14
CA GLU A 323 4.42 -13.58 3.00
C GLU A 323 3.23 -13.07 3.83
N ARG A 324 2.10 -13.78 3.79
CA ARG A 324 0.92 -13.45 4.60
C ARG A 324 1.24 -13.45 6.09
N PHE A 325 1.92 -14.48 6.57
CA PHE A 325 2.30 -14.62 7.97
C PHE A 325 3.20 -13.45 8.42
N ILE A 326 4.28 -13.18 7.67
CA ILE A 326 5.23 -12.14 8.07
C ILE A 326 4.65 -10.72 7.89
N CYS A 327 3.77 -10.50 6.92
CA CYS A 327 2.98 -9.27 6.80
C CYS A 327 2.14 -9.02 8.05
N GLN A 328 1.49 -10.06 8.59
CA GLN A 328 0.72 -9.96 9.82
C GLN A 328 1.61 -9.58 11.01
N GLU A 329 2.76 -10.23 11.16
CA GLU A 329 3.72 -9.89 12.21
C GLU A 329 4.21 -8.43 12.10
N VAL A 330 4.46 -7.92 10.89
CA VAL A 330 4.86 -6.51 10.68
C VAL A 330 3.74 -5.55 11.05
N LEU A 331 2.49 -5.83 10.69
CA LEU A 331 1.34 -4.98 11.02
C LEU A 331 1.06 -4.92 12.52
N GLU A 332 1.29 -6.02 13.23
CA GLU A 332 1.10 -6.13 14.69
C GLU A 332 2.32 -5.60 15.47
N SER A 333 3.49 -5.51 14.83
CA SER A 333 4.74 -5.08 15.46
C SER A 333 4.81 -3.56 15.63
N THR A 334 5.31 -3.15 16.80
CA THR A 334 5.73 -1.75 17.07
C THR A 334 7.24 -1.57 16.89
N ASP A 335 7.95 -2.65 16.57
CA ASP A 335 9.40 -2.67 16.45
C ASP A 335 9.85 -2.19 15.06
N SER A 336 10.39 -0.97 15.04
CA SER A 336 10.97 -0.35 13.84
C SER A 336 12.16 -1.13 13.28
N GLU A 337 12.93 -1.83 14.13
CA GLU A 337 14.06 -2.65 13.68
C GLU A 337 13.57 -3.84 12.86
N PHE A 338 12.60 -4.58 13.39
CA PHE A 338 11.96 -5.70 12.72
C PHE A 338 11.39 -5.28 11.35
N THR A 339 10.65 -4.16 11.28
CA THR A 339 10.10 -3.66 10.00
C THR A 339 11.19 -3.36 8.97
N LYS A 340 12.35 -2.82 9.37
CA LYS A 340 13.49 -2.54 8.46
C LYS A 340 14.10 -3.83 7.92
N LYS A 341 14.31 -4.84 8.77
CA LYS A 341 14.79 -6.16 8.34
C LYS A 341 13.81 -6.81 7.36
N MET A 342 12.50 -6.74 7.65
CA MET A 342 11.47 -7.27 6.75
C MET A 342 11.42 -6.53 5.42
N LEU A 343 11.69 -5.23 5.39
CA LEU A 343 11.78 -4.48 4.14
C LEU A 343 12.93 -4.97 3.25
N LEU A 344 14.12 -5.24 3.81
CA LEU A 344 15.24 -5.81 3.04
C LEU A 344 14.92 -7.22 2.52
N LEU A 345 14.40 -8.09 3.39
CA LEU A 345 14.00 -9.45 3.00
C LEU A 345 12.93 -9.42 1.91
N SER A 346 11.95 -8.52 2.03
CA SER A 346 10.90 -8.37 1.02
C SER A 346 11.45 -7.97 -0.34
N GLN A 347 12.46 -7.10 -0.39
CA GLN A 347 13.13 -6.74 -1.64
C GLN A 347 13.96 -7.91 -2.18
N LYS A 348 14.73 -8.61 -1.32
CA LYS A 348 15.57 -9.75 -1.71
C LYS A 348 14.74 -10.87 -2.34
N PHE A 349 13.61 -11.21 -1.71
CA PHE A 349 12.75 -12.33 -2.12
C PHE A 349 11.54 -11.92 -2.97
N SER A 350 11.45 -10.65 -3.37
CA SER A 350 10.33 -10.09 -4.14
C SER A 350 8.96 -10.37 -3.48
N LEU A 351 8.84 -10.13 -2.18
CA LEU A 351 7.58 -10.22 -1.43
C LEU A 351 6.86 -8.87 -1.52
N ASP A 352 6.07 -8.68 -2.58
CA ASP A 352 5.52 -7.38 -2.97
C ASP A 352 4.57 -6.78 -1.92
N VAL A 353 3.72 -7.60 -1.30
CA VAL A 353 2.76 -7.15 -0.28
C VAL A 353 3.50 -6.81 1.01
N LEU A 354 4.49 -7.61 1.39
CA LEU A 354 5.35 -7.31 2.54
C LEU A 354 6.13 -6.01 2.32
N LYS A 355 6.69 -5.84 1.12
CA LYS A 355 7.43 -4.64 0.75
C LYS A 355 6.54 -3.42 0.85
N MET A 356 5.32 -3.49 0.30
CA MET A 356 4.34 -2.41 0.35
C MET A 356 4.03 -2.00 1.80
N VAL A 357 3.68 -2.98 2.64
CA VAL A 357 3.33 -2.76 4.05
C VAL A 357 4.51 -2.17 4.84
N ALA A 358 5.70 -2.78 4.73
CA ALA A 358 6.89 -2.34 5.46
C ALA A 358 7.34 -0.94 5.01
N THR A 359 7.30 -0.67 3.70
CA THR A 359 7.60 0.67 3.16
C THR A 359 6.61 1.69 3.69
N GLY A 360 5.32 1.38 3.66
CA GLY A 360 4.27 2.27 4.17
C GLY A 360 4.44 2.60 5.66
N ALA A 361 4.63 1.57 6.48
CA ALA A 361 4.84 1.73 7.92
C ALA A 361 6.06 2.61 8.22
N LEU A 362 7.17 2.44 7.50
CA LEU A 362 8.36 3.30 7.68
C LEU A 362 8.15 4.72 7.16
N VAL A 363 7.42 4.91 6.06
CA VAL A 363 7.07 6.25 5.57
C VAL A 363 6.20 7.00 6.56
N ASP A 364 5.22 6.34 7.18
CA ASP A 364 4.38 6.93 8.22
C ASP A 364 5.24 7.36 9.42
N GLN A 365 6.20 6.52 9.85
CA GLN A 365 7.18 6.88 10.89
C GLN A 365 8.06 8.07 10.49
N ILE A 366 8.49 8.15 9.22
CA ILE A 366 9.30 9.27 8.71
C ILE A 366 8.48 10.57 8.72
N ILE A 367 7.24 10.53 8.26
CA ILE A 367 6.37 11.71 8.14
C ILE A 367 5.94 12.22 9.52
N ALA A 368 5.65 11.32 10.46
CA ALA A 368 5.28 11.67 11.83
C ALA A 368 6.46 12.25 12.65
N HIS A 369 7.71 12.04 12.21
CA HIS A 369 8.89 12.51 12.93
C HIS A 369 9.08 14.04 12.79
N SER A 370 9.55 14.70 13.86
CA SER A 370 9.79 16.15 13.88
C SER A 370 10.85 16.61 12.87
N ASN A 371 11.86 15.78 12.63
CA ASN A 371 12.86 15.97 11.58
C ASN A 371 12.87 14.76 10.63
N PRO A 372 12.04 14.78 9.57
CA PRO A 372 11.94 13.65 8.67
C PRO A 372 13.21 13.32 7.87
N PRO A 373 13.99 14.30 7.35
CA PRO A 373 15.27 14.01 6.72
C PRO A 373 16.24 13.24 7.62
N ALA A 374 16.35 13.63 8.90
CA ALA A 374 17.21 12.92 9.85
C ALA A 374 16.70 11.50 10.13
N LYS A 375 15.38 11.31 10.28
CA LYS A 375 14.79 9.97 10.48
C LYS A 375 15.07 9.05 9.30
N LEU A 376 14.95 9.55 8.08
CA LEU A 376 15.28 8.80 6.86
C LEU A 376 16.77 8.44 6.80
N ALA A 377 17.67 9.36 7.19
CA ALA A 377 19.10 9.08 7.23
C ALA A 377 19.43 7.96 8.24
N ASN A 378 18.80 7.95 9.41
CA ASN A 378 18.96 6.89 10.40
C ASN A 378 18.44 5.55 9.87
N ILE A 379 17.24 5.52 9.27
CA ILE A 379 16.72 4.30 8.64
C ILE A 379 17.69 3.80 7.55
N THR A 380 18.25 4.70 6.74
CA THR A 380 19.22 4.35 5.71
C THR A 380 20.48 3.72 6.31
N HIS A 381 20.99 4.26 7.40
CA HIS A 381 22.14 3.70 8.12
C HIS A 381 21.84 2.30 8.63
N ASP A 382 20.71 2.12 9.31
CA ASP A 382 20.30 0.81 9.87
C ASP A 382 20.12 -0.23 8.76
N LEU A 383 19.53 0.14 7.62
CA LEU A 383 19.37 -0.76 6.48
C LEU A 383 20.73 -1.21 5.91
N LYS A 384 21.73 -0.31 5.86
CA LYS A 384 23.09 -0.68 5.42
C LYS A 384 23.77 -1.65 6.39
N GLN A 385 23.57 -1.43 7.69
CA GLN A 385 24.09 -2.33 8.71
C GLN A 385 23.48 -3.73 8.57
N PHE A 386 22.16 -3.83 8.49
CA PHE A 386 21.48 -5.12 8.33
C PHE A 386 21.83 -5.81 7.02
N ALA A 387 21.96 -5.08 5.92
CA ALA A 387 22.40 -5.67 4.65
C ALA A 387 23.81 -6.26 4.76
N SER A 388 24.72 -5.61 5.49
CA SER A 388 26.07 -6.13 5.72
C SER A 388 26.05 -7.42 6.56
N GLU A 389 25.21 -7.46 7.61
CA GLU A 389 25.01 -8.66 8.44
C GLU A 389 24.40 -9.84 7.65
N MET A 390 23.52 -9.54 6.69
CA MET A 390 22.91 -10.55 5.80
C MET A 390 23.89 -11.09 4.76
N ASP A 391 24.75 -10.23 4.18
CA ASP A 391 25.75 -10.63 3.16
C ASP A 391 26.77 -11.62 3.75
N ASP A 392 27.12 -11.47 5.03
CA ASP A 392 28.00 -12.40 5.75
C ASP A 392 27.35 -13.79 5.97
N GLN A 393 26.02 -13.88 5.89
CA GLN A 393 25.26 -15.10 6.19
C GLN A 393 24.65 -15.80 4.97
N MET A 394 24.39 -15.09 3.86
CA MET A 394 23.51 -15.58 2.79
C MET A 394 24.09 -15.59 1.36
N GLY A 395 25.39 -15.41 1.19
CA GLY A 395 26.08 -15.63 -0.09
C GLY A 395 25.93 -14.50 -1.13
N PRO A 396 26.63 -14.58 -2.28
CA PRO A 396 27.02 -13.40 -3.06
C PRO A 396 26.05 -12.96 -4.17
N GLU A 397 24.79 -13.39 -4.18
CA GLU A 397 23.95 -13.26 -5.39
C GLU A 397 23.39 -11.85 -5.63
N VAL A 398 23.27 -11.00 -4.61
CA VAL A 398 22.88 -9.57 -4.74
C VAL A 398 23.69 -8.76 -3.75
N SER A 399 24.45 -7.77 -4.23
CA SER A 399 25.19 -6.85 -3.34
C SER A 399 24.22 -6.10 -2.43
N GLY A 400 24.42 -6.17 -1.11
CA GLY A 400 23.59 -5.46 -0.12
C GLY A 400 23.46 -3.96 -0.41
N ASP A 401 24.48 -3.32 -0.98
CA ASP A 401 24.44 -1.91 -1.37
C ASP A 401 23.41 -1.61 -2.46
N VAL A 402 23.26 -2.50 -3.45
CA VAL A 402 22.27 -2.35 -4.53
C VAL A 402 20.85 -2.51 -3.96
N LEU A 403 20.68 -3.49 -3.06
CA LEU A 403 19.42 -3.75 -2.38
C LEU A 403 18.97 -2.52 -1.57
N VAL A 404 19.87 -2.01 -0.73
CA VAL A 404 19.60 -0.84 0.12
C VAL A 404 19.37 0.40 -0.72
N GLY A 405 20.14 0.61 -1.79
CA GLY A 405 19.97 1.72 -2.72
C GLY A 405 18.55 1.78 -3.29
N SER A 406 18.06 0.66 -3.82
CA SER A 406 16.70 0.55 -4.35
C SER A 406 15.62 0.84 -3.29
N VAL A 407 15.75 0.26 -2.10
CA VAL A 407 14.78 0.46 -1.00
C VAL A 407 14.77 1.92 -0.52
N VAL A 408 15.93 2.55 -0.41
CA VAL A 408 16.05 3.95 0.04
C VAL A 408 15.47 4.91 -1.00
N GLU A 409 15.67 4.64 -2.28
CA GLU A 409 15.04 5.40 -3.38
C GLU A 409 13.51 5.31 -3.31
N ASP A 410 12.97 4.11 -3.07
CA ASP A 410 11.53 3.88 -2.90
C ASP A 410 10.98 4.65 -1.69
N LEU A 411 11.63 4.55 -0.54
CA LEU A 411 11.27 5.29 0.68
C LEU A 411 11.29 6.80 0.45
N GLN A 412 12.32 7.33 -0.20
CA GLN A 412 12.45 8.74 -0.53
C GLN A 412 11.34 9.21 -1.46
N SER A 413 11.12 8.47 -2.56
CA SER A 413 10.11 8.79 -3.56
C SER A 413 8.71 8.75 -2.95
N LEU A 414 8.40 7.70 -2.19
CA LEU A 414 7.12 7.54 -1.53
C LEU A 414 6.88 8.61 -0.46
N THR A 415 7.86 8.89 0.39
CA THR A 415 7.77 9.96 1.40
C THR A 415 7.44 11.31 0.76
N ARG A 416 8.10 11.66 -0.34
CA ARG A 416 7.81 12.91 -1.08
C ARG A 416 6.39 12.91 -1.65
N ARG A 417 5.89 11.77 -2.14
CA ARG A 417 4.55 11.64 -2.73
C ARG A 417 3.43 11.68 -1.69
N VAL A 418 3.60 11.02 -0.56
CA VAL A 418 2.59 10.97 0.52
C VAL A 418 2.47 12.33 1.21
N ARG A 419 3.57 13.06 1.45
CA ARG A 419 3.52 14.43 2.03
C ARG A 419 2.74 15.45 1.21
N ARG A 420 2.47 15.16 -0.06
CA ARG A 420 1.65 16.03 -0.91
C ARG A 420 0.16 15.86 -0.63
N VAL A 421 -0.23 14.80 0.06
CA VAL A 421 -1.61 14.41 0.29
C VAL A 421 -1.95 14.57 1.77
N SER A 422 -3.11 15.15 2.05
CA SER A 422 -3.67 15.22 3.39
C SER A 422 -4.87 14.29 3.50
N LEU A 423 -5.03 13.63 4.65
CA LEU A 423 -6.27 12.98 5.01
C LEU A 423 -7.31 14.05 5.36
N SER A 424 -8.43 14.08 4.65
CA SER A 424 -9.51 14.99 5.03
C SER A 424 -10.34 14.33 6.12
N HIS A 425 -10.18 14.77 7.37
CA HIS A 425 -11.13 14.47 8.43
C HIS A 425 -12.39 15.31 8.20
N SER A 426 -13.38 14.73 7.52
CA SER A 426 -14.72 15.30 7.48
C SER A 426 -15.69 14.31 8.12
N PRO A 427 -15.98 14.43 9.42
CA PRO A 427 -17.30 14.08 9.90
C PRO A 427 -18.24 15.20 9.45
N SER A 428 -19.27 14.83 8.72
CA SER A 428 -20.38 15.71 8.36
C SER A 428 -21.12 16.20 9.61
N VAL A 429 -20.71 17.33 10.20
CA VAL A 429 -21.56 18.15 11.06
C VAL A 429 -21.15 19.61 10.96
N SER A 430 -22.11 20.46 10.59
CA SER A 430 -22.05 21.91 10.65
C SER A 430 -21.98 22.42 12.09
N SER A 431 -21.08 23.38 12.39
CA SER A 431 -21.39 24.68 13.04
C SER A 431 -20.19 25.33 13.76
N GLN A 432 -19.97 26.59 13.39
CA GLN A 432 -19.64 27.79 14.18
C GLN A 432 -18.43 27.81 15.16
N GLY A 433 -17.65 28.89 15.03
CA GLY A 433 -16.38 29.13 15.70
C GLY A 433 -16.44 29.37 17.21
N SER A 434 -15.27 29.33 17.85
CA SER A 434 -14.76 30.27 18.86
C SER A 434 -13.38 29.80 19.37
N SER A 435 -12.47 30.75 19.57
CA SER A 435 -11.11 30.62 20.11
C SER A 435 -11.10 30.38 21.66
N PRO A 436 -9.91 30.12 22.29
CA PRO A 436 -9.73 29.11 23.33
C PRO A 436 -9.74 29.64 24.78
N VAL A 437 -9.93 28.75 25.76
CA VAL A 437 -9.65 29.01 27.19
C VAL A 437 -9.01 27.80 27.89
N ALA A 438 -8.03 28.16 28.73
CA ALA A 438 -7.11 27.48 29.65
C ALA A 438 -7.48 26.18 30.42
N THR A 439 -6.39 25.47 30.78
CA THR A 439 -6.18 24.42 31.82
C THR A 439 -6.65 24.79 33.24
N PRO A 440 -6.90 23.78 34.12
CA PRO A 440 -5.91 23.31 35.13
C PRO A 440 -5.90 21.76 35.34
N SER A 441 -4.75 21.09 35.51
CA SER A 441 -4.06 20.72 36.78
C SER A 441 -4.93 20.01 37.84
N ASP A 442 -4.71 18.70 38.11
CA ASP A 442 -4.18 18.19 39.41
C ASP A 442 -4.26 16.65 39.64
N VAL A 443 -3.11 16.11 40.07
CA VAL A 443 -2.72 15.00 41.01
C VAL A 443 -3.55 13.73 41.31
N ASP A 444 -2.78 12.62 41.27
CA ASP A 444 -2.67 11.46 42.17
C ASP A 444 -3.87 10.53 42.49
N SER A 445 -3.71 9.23 42.18
CA SER A 445 -3.95 8.11 43.10
C SER A 445 -3.29 6.80 42.63
N LEU A 446 -2.56 6.15 43.53
CA LEU A 446 -1.78 4.91 43.36
C LEU A 446 -2.54 3.63 43.78
N SER A 447 -2.37 2.55 42.98
CA SER A 447 -2.19 1.12 43.35
C SER A 447 -3.37 0.28 43.92
N PRO A 448 -3.23 -1.05 44.13
CA PRO A 448 -2.93 -2.13 43.16
C PRO A 448 -3.88 -3.36 43.31
N ALA A 449 -3.92 -4.29 42.34
CA ALA A 449 -4.41 -5.65 42.58
C ALA A 449 -3.76 -6.68 41.63
N VAL A 450 -3.48 -7.85 42.21
CA VAL A 450 -2.58 -8.92 41.75
C VAL A 450 -3.39 -10.12 41.24
N SER A 451 -2.86 -10.74 40.17
CA SER A 451 -3.02 -12.12 39.66
C SER A 451 -4.40 -12.64 39.19
N ASP A 452 -4.47 -13.03 37.90
CA ASP A 452 -4.46 -14.46 37.57
C ASP A 452 -4.10 -14.75 36.09
N GLN A 453 -3.44 -15.89 35.89
CA GLN A 453 -2.59 -16.31 34.78
C GLN A 453 -3.28 -16.42 33.40
N ARG A 454 -2.60 -15.99 32.33
CA ARG A 454 -2.81 -16.42 30.94
C ARG A 454 -1.46 -16.75 30.28
N PRO A 455 -1.33 -17.85 29.51
CA PRO A 455 -0.06 -18.25 28.92
C PRO A 455 0.00 -17.86 27.44
N PHE A 456 0.39 -16.63 27.09
CA PHE A 456 0.82 -16.32 25.71
C PHE A 456 1.78 -15.12 25.74
N ASP A 457 3.06 -15.41 25.54
CA ASP A 457 4.15 -14.43 25.53
C ASP A 457 4.04 -13.48 24.32
N GLN A 458 4.37 -12.22 24.61
CA GLN A 458 4.44 -11.12 23.68
C GLN A 458 5.71 -11.22 22.82
N GLY A 459 5.56 -11.22 21.50
CA GLY A 459 6.64 -11.00 20.51
C GLY A 459 7.64 -12.16 20.36
N ARG A 460 7.34 -13.13 19.49
CA ARG A 460 8.20 -14.31 19.23
C ARG A 460 9.63 -13.98 18.75
N PHE A 461 9.85 -12.80 18.17
CA PHE A 461 11.18 -12.40 17.67
C PHE A 461 11.92 -11.40 18.58
N LYS A 462 11.41 -11.08 19.77
CA LYS A 462 11.97 -10.01 20.64
C LYS A 462 13.23 -10.36 21.43
N LYS A 463 14.07 -11.29 20.96
CA LYS A 463 15.35 -11.53 21.62
C LYS A 463 16.48 -11.79 20.63
N VAL A 464 16.93 -10.70 20.00
CA VAL A 464 18.29 -10.59 19.48
C VAL A 464 19.02 -9.61 20.39
N GLU A 465 19.51 -10.10 21.54
CA GLU A 465 20.66 -9.48 22.20
C GLU A 465 21.88 -10.28 21.74
N ILE A 466 22.74 -9.61 20.98
CA ILE A 466 24.04 -10.10 20.51
C ILE A 466 24.92 -10.38 21.74
N ALA A 467 25.48 -11.58 21.81
CA ALA A 467 26.58 -11.92 22.71
C ALA A 467 27.89 -11.96 21.91
#